data_AF-A0A9W6M9I5-F1
#
_entry.id   AF-A0A9W6M9I5-F1
#
_cell.length_a   1.000
_cell.length_b   1.000
_cell.length_c   1.000
_cell.angle_alpha   90.00
_cell.angle_beta   90.00
_cell.angle_gamma   90.00
#
_symmetry.space_group_name_H-M   'P 1'
#
loop_
_entity.id
_entity.type
_entity.pdbx_description
1 polymer ?
#
loop_
_entity_poly.entity_id
_entity_poly.type
_entity_poly.pdbx_seq_one_letter_code
_entity_poly.pdbx_strand_id
1 'polypeptide(L)'
;MSLRDELIGAKPVAPEPRGYTLLVPPDWGRFGADNAGRDELLALLRARFQAVGRPDLYGQMHASVTQQWQRMRQRGGLELFMPVQPHAAEGSTPMSILTAPWITQGGSFADDVAQRAHVANGIETLDSGDGSVVFRWESERRGSDDFAGVITREISYVRPFPGEDPRRGILIMASIVHPGEEEAGAALTAFTALADSIVSTFVWRYA
;
A
#
# COMPACT_ATOMS: atom_id res chain seq x y z
N MET A 1 -23.80 -28.37 23.00
CA MET A 1 -23.08 -27.25 23.65
C MET A 1 -23.45 -27.26 25.12
N SER A 2 -22.49 -27.07 26.02
CA SER A 2 -22.68 -27.23 27.46
C SER A 2 -22.82 -25.86 28.14
N LEU A 3 -23.77 -25.73 29.07
CA LEU A 3 -23.99 -24.55 29.93
C LEU A 3 -22.72 -24.09 30.70
N ARG A 4 -21.70 -24.94 30.82
CA ARG A 4 -20.39 -24.57 31.37
C ARG A 4 -19.60 -23.62 30.48
N ASP A 5 -19.77 -23.69 29.16
CA ASP A 5 -19.01 -22.88 28.21
C ASP A 5 -19.52 -21.43 28.16
N GLU A 6 -20.81 -21.22 28.44
CA GLU A 6 -21.43 -19.88 28.51
C GLU A 6 -21.08 -19.12 29.81
N LEU A 7 -20.86 -19.83 30.92
CA LEU A 7 -20.56 -19.23 32.23
C LEU A 7 -19.10 -18.80 32.41
N ILE A 8 -18.17 -19.27 31.55
CA ILE A 8 -16.74 -18.93 31.62
C ILE A 8 -16.41 -17.67 30.78
N GLY A 9 -17.39 -17.09 30.08
CA GLY A 9 -17.14 -15.89 29.27
C GLY A 9 -16.13 -16.14 28.16
N ALA A 10 -16.20 -17.32 27.51
CA ALA A 10 -15.44 -17.60 26.30
C ALA A 10 -15.89 -16.61 25.22
N LYS A 11 -15.19 -15.48 25.16
CA LYS A 11 -15.38 -14.43 24.17
C LYS A 11 -15.23 -15.10 22.80
N PRO A 12 -16.25 -15.05 21.93
CA PRO A 12 -16.17 -15.73 20.64
C PRO A 12 -14.94 -15.22 19.90
N VAL A 13 -14.01 -16.12 19.58
CA VAL A 13 -12.83 -15.83 18.76
C VAL A 13 -13.36 -15.33 17.43
N ALA A 14 -13.12 -14.04 17.13
CA ALA A 14 -13.52 -13.46 15.86
C ALA A 14 -12.90 -14.30 14.72
N PRO A 15 -13.66 -14.65 13.67
CA PRO A 15 -13.13 -15.46 12.58
C PRO A 15 -11.93 -14.75 11.94
N GLU A 16 -10.89 -15.49 11.55
CA GLU A 16 -9.75 -14.89 10.86
C GLU A 16 -10.17 -14.30 9.50
N PRO A 17 -9.77 -13.05 9.17
CA PRO A 17 -10.00 -12.51 7.83
C PRO A 17 -9.40 -13.39 6.73
N ARG A 18 -10.15 -13.57 5.64
CA ARG A 18 -9.69 -14.29 4.43
C ARG A 18 -9.36 -13.36 3.26
N GLY A 19 -9.66 -12.08 3.40
CA GLY A 19 -9.37 -11.07 2.40
C GLY A 19 -9.68 -9.68 2.93
N TYR A 20 -9.65 -8.69 2.04
CA TYR A 20 -9.98 -7.32 2.37
C TYR A 20 -10.65 -6.62 1.18
N THR A 21 -11.22 -5.46 1.46
CA THR A 21 -11.64 -4.49 0.45
C THR A 21 -10.98 -3.17 0.73
N LEU A 22 -10.56 -2.51 -0.34
CA LEU A 22 -10.02 -1.17 -0.33
C LEU A 22 -10.67 -0.42 -1.49
N LEU A 23 -11.27 0.74 -1.22
CA LEU A 23 -11.79 1.60 -2.27
C LEU A 23 -10.67 2.50 -2.78
N VAL A 24 -10.49 2.54 -4.09
CA VAL A 24 -9.53 3.40 -4.77
C VAL A 24 -10.28 4.30 -5.76
N PRO A 25 -9.69 5.42 -6.20
CA PRO A 25 -10.30 6.26 -7.22
C PRO A 25 -10.64 5.46 -8.49
N PRO A 26 -11.72 5.81 -9.21
CA PRO A 26 -12.24 5.02 -10.33
C PRO A 26 -11.29 4.95 -11.53
N ASP A 27 -10.33 5.86 -11.63
CA ASP A 27 -9.30 5.94 -12.65
C ASP A 27 -8.04 5.12 -12.29
N TRP A 28 -8.06 4.39 -11.18
CA TRP A 28 -6.97 3.53 -10.73
C TRP A 28 -7.17 2.08 -11.16
N GLY A 29 -6.08 1.47 -11.63
CA GLY A 29 -6.01 0.04 -11.90
C GLY A 29 -5.65 -0.72 -10.63
N ARG A 30 -6.11 -1.97 -10.56
CA ARG A 30 -5.75 -2.95 -9.53
C ARG A 30 -5.06 -4.11 -10.22
N PHE A 31 -3.82 -4.38 -9.84
CA PHE A 31 -3.02 -5.44 -10.41
C PHE A 31 -2.60 -6.42 -9.32
N GLY A 32 -2.97 -7.69 -9.44
CA GLY A 32 -2.47 -8.73 -8.55
C GLY A 32 -0.96 -8.88 -8.71
N ALA A 33 -0.21 -9.06 -7.61
CA ALA A 33 1.25 -9.21 -7.60
C ALA A 33 1.72 -10.59 -8.11
N ASP A 34 1.24 -10.98 -9.28
CA ASP A 34 1.58 -12.21 -9.98
C ASP A 34 2.07 -11.91 -11.41
N ASN A 35 2.21 -12.93 -12.25
CA ASN A 35 2.62 -12.71 -13.64
C ASN A 35 1.50 -12.09 -14.48
N ALA A 36 0.24 -12.39 -14.19
CA ALA A 36 -0.90 -11.88 -14.95
C ALA A 36 -1.06 -10.36 -14.74
N GLY A 37 -1.00 -9.90 -13.49
CA GLY A 37 -1.04 -8.46 -13.19
C GLY A 37 0.16 -7.70 -13.75
N ARG A 38 1.35 -8.32 -13.82
CA ARG A 38 2.52 -7.74 -14.48
C ARG A 38 2.26 -7.52 -15.96
N ASP A 39 1.78 -8.57 -16.62
CA ASP A 39 1.59 -8.58 -18.07
C ASP A 39 0.47 -7.60 -18.46
N GLU A 40 -0.56 -7.47 -17.61
CA GLU A 40 -1.61 -6.45 -17.74
C GLU A 40 -1.04 -5.02 -17.63
N LEU A 41 -0.23 -4.74 -16.61
CA LEU A 41 0.42 -3.43 -16.45
C LEU A 41 1.34 -3.10 -17.64
N LEU A 42 2.14 -4.06 -18.10
CA LEU A 42 3.01 -3.88 -19.26
C LEU A 42 2.22 -3.64 -20.55
N ALA A 43 1.11 -4.34 -20.75
CA ALA A 43 0.22 -4.12 -21.89
C ALA A 43 -0.36 -2.69 -21.87
N LEU A 44 -0.78 -2.21 -20.69
CA LEU A 44 -1.29 -0.85 -20.52
C LEU A 44 -0.24 0.21 -20.84
N LEU A 45 0.97 0.04 -20.30
CA LEU A 45 2.09 0.95 -20.55
C LEU A 45 2.49 0.94 -22.03
N ARG A 46 2.52 -0.24 -22.67
CA ARG A 46 2.78 -0.38 -24.11
C ARG A 46 1.76 0.41 -24.92
N ALA A 47 0.47 0.24 -24.66
CA ALA A 47 -0.59 0.95 -25.35
C ALA A 47 -0.45 2.47 -25.17
N ARG A 48 -0.11 2.92 -23.96
CA ARG A 48 0.11 4.34 -23.66
C ARG A 48 1.28 4.93 -24.45
N PHE A 49 2.44 4.27 -24.45
CA PHE A 49 3.63 4.72 -25.20
C PHE A 49 3.39 4.72 -26.71
N GLN A 50 2.64 3.74 -27.23
CA GLN A 50 2.22 3.72 -28.63
C GLN A 50 1.31 4.89 -28.97
N ALA A 51 0.33 5.20 -28.12
CA ALA A 51 -0.63 6.29 -28.34
C ALA A 51 0.04 7.68 -28.39
N VAL A 52 1.14 7.88 -27.65
CA VAL A 52 1.91 9.14 -27.67
C VAL A 52 3.08 9.12 -28.67
N GLY A 53 3.17 8.10 -29.53
CA GLY A 53 4.21 8.00 -30.55
C GLY A 53 5.62 7.78 -30.02
N ARG A 54 5.76 7.24 -28.80
CA ARG A 54 7.05 6.97 -28.13
C ARG A 54 7.28 5.48 -27.79
N PRO A 55 7.18 4.56 -28.77
CA PRO A 55 7.41 3.14 -28.52
C PRO A 55 8.87 2.82 -28.11
N ASP A 56 9.82 3.71 -28.44
CA ASP A 56 11.22 3.64 -28.02
C ASP A 56 11.37 3.67 -26.49
N LEU A 57 10.59 4.51 -25.82
CA LEU A 57 10.60 4.64 -24.36
C LEU A 57 10.04 3.41 -23.64
N TYR A 58 9.10 2.70 -24.29
CA TYR A 58 8.57 1.46 -23.72
C TYR A 58 9.66 0.40 -23.53
N GLY A 59 10.58 0.27 -24.50
CA GLY A 59 11.70 -0.67 -24.40
C GLY A 59 12.60 -0.41 -23.19
N GLN A 60 12.87 0.87 -22.90
CA GLN A 60 13.67 1.29 -21.75
C GLN A 60 12.93 1.03 -20.43
N MET A 61 11.63 1.35 -20.38
CA MET A 61 10.80 1.20 -19.18
C MET A 61 10.50 -0.27 -18.83
N HIS A 62 10.36 -1.13 -19.85
CA HIS A 62 9.95 -2.54 -19.69
C HIS A 62 10.86 -3.31 -18.72
N ALA A 63 12.18 -3.15 -18.86
CA ALA A 63 13.15 -3.82 -17.99
C ALA A 63 13.01 -3.37 -16.53
N SER A 64 12.88 -2.05 -16.31
CA SER A 64 12.71 -1.44 -14.99
C SER A 64 11.43 -1.92 -14.30
N VAL A 65 10.30 -1.92 -15.01
CA VAL A 65 9.02 -2.43 -14.46
C VAL A 65 9.12 -3.91 -14.12
N THR A 66 9.71 -4.72 -15.01
CA THR A 66 9.89 -6.15 -14.75
C THR A 66 10.74 -6.40 -13.50
N GLN A 67 11.82 -5.65 -13.32
CA GLN A 67 12.69 -5.77 -12.16
C GLN A 67 12.00 -5.32 -10.87
N GLN A 68 11.32 -4.17 -10.89
CA GLN A 68 10.57 -3.66 -9.73
C GLN A 68 9.45 -4.62 -9.34
N TRP A 69 8.73 -5.18 -10.33
CA TRP A 69 7.70 -6.19 -10.10
C TRP A 69 8.26 -7.44 -9.41
N GLN A 70 9.41 -7.93 -9.87
CA GLN A 70 10.05 -9.09 -9.25
C GLN A 70 10.45 -8.81 -7.79
N ARG A 71 10.99 -7.62 -7.51
CA ARG A 71 11.32 -7.19 -6.14
C ARG A 71 10.08 -7.10 -5.26
N MET A 72 8.98 -6.55 -5.79
CA MET A 72 7.68 -6.49 -5.10
C MET A 72 7.16 -7.89 -4.76
N ARG A 73 7.23 -8.84 -5.70
CA ARG A 73 6.83 -10.23 -5.47
C ARG A 73 7.69 -10.95 -4.43
N GLN A 74 9.01 -10.79 -4.50
CA GLN A 74 9.92 -11.30 -3.47
C GLN A 74 9.63 -10.66 -2.10
N ARG A 75 9.17 -9.40 -2.12
CA ARG A 75 8.58 -8.61 -1.03
C ARG A 75 7.36 -9.25 -0.33
N GLY A 76 6.74 -10.25 -0.96
CA GLY A 76 5.42 -10.74 -0.55
C GLY A 76 4.28 -9.80 -0.92
N GLY A 77 4.47 -8.87 -1.88
CA GLY A 77 3.39 -8.02 -2.35
C GLY A 77 2.17 -8.84 -2.79
N LEU A 78 0.98 -8.34 -2.49
CA LEU A 78 -0.31 -8.94 -2.83
C LEU A 78 -0.93 -8.22 -4.02
N GLU A 79 -1.06 -6.90 -3.94
CA GLU A 79 -1.72 -6.09 -4.97
C GLU A 79 -1.07 -4.72 -5.11
N LEU A 80 -1.04 -4.22 -6.35
CA LEU A 80 -0.62 -2.87 -6.68
C LEU A 80 -1.82 -2.09 -7.21
N PHE A 81 -2.05 -0.90 -6.65
CA PHE A 81 -3.02 0.07 -7.12
C PHE A 81 -2.30 1.31 -7.62
N MET A 82 -2.65 1.80 -8.79
CA MET A 82 -2.07 3.03 -9.34
C MET A 82 -2.98 3.65 -10.40
N PRO A 83 -2.88 4.96 -10.66
CA PRO A 83 -3.60 5.60 -11.76
C PRO A 83 -3.29 4.94 -13.11
N VAL A 84 -4.33 4.64 -13.88
CA VAL A 84 -4.20 4.05 -15.22
C VAL A 84 -4.76 4.94 -16.33
N GLN A 85 -5.55 5.95 -15.98
CA GLN A 85 -6.07 6.95 -16.91
C GLN A 85 -5.72 8.35 -16.41
N PRO A 86 -4.69 9.01 -16.98
CA PRO A 86 -4.46 10.42 -16.68
C PRO A 86 -5.63 11.23 -17.21
N HIS A 87 -6.31 12.01 -16.36
CA HIS A 87 -7.22 13.03 -16.84
C HIS A 87 -6.42 13.99 -17.74
N ALA A 88 -6.89 14.20 -18.98
CA ALA A 88 -6.18 14.96 -20.00
C ALA A 88 -5.88 16.42 -19.61
N ALA A 89 -6.53 16.95 -18.58
CA ALA A 89 -6.38 18.32 -18.12
C ALA A 89 -5.45 18.50 -16.90
N GLU A 90 -5.24 17.48 -16.06
CA GLU A 90 -4.65 17.65 -14.71
C GLU A 90 -3.37 16.84 -14.45
N GLY A 91 -2.92 16.05 -15.42
CA GLY A 91 -1.79 15.13 -15.24
C GLY A 91 -2.19 13.87 -14.46
N SER A 92 -1.25 12.94 -14.29
CA SER A 92 -1.47 11.73 -13.50
C SER A 92 -1.03 11.97 -12.07
N THR A 93 -1.78 11.48 -11.09
CA THR A 93 -1.33 11.41 -9.69
C THR A 93 -0.02 10.59 -9.65
N PRO A 94 1.10 11.13 -9.16
CA PRO A 94 2.39 10.43 -9.12
C PRO A 94 2.46 9.49 -7.92
N MET A 95 1.45 8.64 -7.75
CA MET A 95 1.25 7.82 -6.56
C MET A 95 0.89 6.39 -6.91
N SER A 96 1.33 5.45 -6.07
CA SER A 96 0.85 4.07 -6.07
C SER A 96 0.63 3.58 -4.65
N ILE A 97 -0.13 2.49 -4.52
CA ILE A 97 -0.36 1.79 -3.25
C ILE A 97 -0.04 0.31 -3.44
N LEU A 98 0.82 -0.24 -2.60
CA LEU A 98 1.14 -1.66 -2.53
C LEU A 98 0.55 -2.25 -1.26
N THR A 99 -0.04 -3.44 -1.35
CA THR A 99 -0.40 -4.24 -0.16
C THR A 99 0.52 -5.45 0.00
N ALA A 100 0.80 -5.82 1.24
CA ALA A 100 1.63 -6.99 1.58
C ALA A 100 1.18 -7.58 2.93
N PRO A 101 1.35 -8.89 3.18
CA PRO A 101 1.05 -9.46 4.49
C PRO A 101 2.03 -8.93 5.53
N TRP A 102 1.51 -8.60 6.72
CA TRP A 102 2.33 -8.37 7.89
C TRP A 102 2.29 -9.61 8.78
N ILE A 103 3.45 -10.15 9.11
CA ILE A 103 3.59 -11.28 10.05
C ILE A 103 4.62 -10.86 11.09
N THR A 104 4.21 -10.85 12.36
CA THR A 104 5.10 -10.48 13.47
C THR A 104 6.23 -11.50 13.62
N GLN A 105 7.46 -11.05 13.86
CA GLN A 105 8.64 -11.90 14.04
C GLN A 105 8.91 -12.25 15.51
N GLY A 106 8.23 -11.59 16.45
CA GLY A 106 8.36 -11.80 17.88
C GLY A 106 7.69 -10.66 18.64
N GLY A 107 7.51 -10.81 19.96
CA GLY A 107 6.87 -9.78 20.79
C GLY A 107 5.40 -9.54 20.44
N SER A 108 4.87 -8.39 20.89
CA SER A 108 3.54 -7.91 20.51
C SER A 108 3.55 -7.33 19.09
N PHE A 109 2.36 -7.21 18.48
CA PHE A 109 2.23 -6.59 17.17
C PHE A 109 2.78 -5.15 17.13
N ALA A 110 2.51 -4.37 18.19
CA ALA A 110 2.98 -2.99 18.30
C ALA A 110 4.51 -2.91 18.42
N ASP A 111 5.13 -3.83 19.17
CA ASP A 111 6.60 -3.87 19.31
C ASP A 111 7.27 -4.21 17.97
N ASP A 112 6.70 -5.16 17.20
CA ASP A 112 7.21 -5.54 15.89
C ASP A 112 7.08 -4.39 14.87
N VAL A 113 5.98 -3.64 14.90
CA VAL A 113 5.82 -2.41 14.10
C VAL A 113 6.85 -1.35 14.52
N ALA A 114 7.00 -1.10 15.82
CA ALA A 114 7.98 -0.15 16.36
C ALA A 114 9.41 -0.50 15.95
N GLN A 115 9.76 -1.78 16.01
CA GLN A 115 11.07 -2.26 15.61
C GLN A 115 11.31 -2.06 14.11
N ARG A 116 10.34 -2.38 13.24
CA ARG A 116 10.54 -2.37 11.78
C ARG A 116 10.38 -1.01 11.13
N ALA A 117 9.56 -0.12 11.69
CA ALA A 117 9.33 1.19 11.10
C ALA A 117 10.64 2.00 11.03
N HIS A 118 11.54 1.85 12.01
CA HIS A 118 12.85 2.52 12.06
C HIS A 118 12.79 4.03 11.71
N VAL A 119 11.70 4.71 12.09
CA VAL A 119 11.42 6.09 11.68
C VAL A 119 11.81 7.11 12.73
N ALA A 120 12.36 8.24 12.26
CA ALA A 120 12.74 9.36 13.12
C ALA A 120 11.54 10.11 13.70
N ASN A 121 10.43 10.17 12.95
CA ASN A 121 9.24 10.96 13.29
C ASN A 121 8.19 10.19 14.13
N GLY A 122 8.49 8.95 14.50
CA GLY A 122 7.59 8.11 15.29
C GLY A 122 6.49 7.43 14.49
N ILE A 123 5.67 6.64 15.19
CA ILE A 123 4.52 5.92 14.66
C ILE A 123 3.26 6.53 15.26
N GLU A 124 2.32 6.86 14.40
CA GLU A 124 0.98 7.30 14.76
C GLU A 124 0.05 6.09 14.88
N THR A 125 -0.93 6.19 15.78
CA THR A 125 -2.01 5.20 15.88
C THR A 125 -3.31 5.87 15.49
N LEU A 126 -3.96 5.35 14.45
CA LEU A 126 -5.25 5.79 13.97
C LEU A 126 -6.35 4.83 14.44
N ASP A 127 -7.50 5.38 14.82
CA ASP A 127 -8.71 4.59 15.07
C ASP A 127 -9.40 4.31 13.73
N SER A 128 -9.66 3.04 13.44
CA SER A 128 -10.34 2.62 12.21
C SER A 128 -11.88 2.71 12.28
N GLY A 129 -12.43 3.15 13.42
CA GLY A 129 -13.87 3.26 13.66
C GLY A 129 -14.58 1.95 13.96
N ASP A 130 -13.93 0.80 13.77
CA ASP A 130 -14.39 -0.54 14.14
C ASP A 130 -13.73 -1.06 15.44
N GLY A 131 -13.05 -0.18 16.17
CA GLY A 131 -12.29 -0.52 17.38
C GLY A 131 -10.91 -1.13 17.10
N SER A 132 -10.50 -1.27 15.83
CA SER A 132 -9.14 -1.66 15.46
C SER A 132 -8.23 -0.46 15.27
N VAL A 133 -6.96 -0.64 15.62
CA VAL A 133 -5.91 0.37 15.45
C VAL A 133 -5.18 0.17 14.12
N VAL A 134 -4.83 1.27 13.46
CA VAL A 134 -3.92 1.29 12.32
C VAL A 134 -2.66 2.03 12.73
N PHE A 135 -1.52 1.37 12.60
CA PHE A 135 -0.23 2.01 12.80
C PHE A 135 0.18 2.73 11.52
N ARG A 136 0.50 4.01 11.60
CA ARG A 136 0.87 4.84 10.46
C ARG A 136 2.23 5.48 10.68
N TRP A 137 3.07 5.49 9.66
CA TRP A 137 4.28 6.29 9.68
C TRP A 137 4.68 6.74 8.29
N GLU A 138 5.47 7.80 8.24
CA GLU A 138 6.01 8.37 7.01
C GLU A 138 7.53 8.24 6.98
N SER A 139 8.07 7.92 5.82
CA SER A 139 9.50 7.95 5.53
C SER A 139 9.74 8.61 4.18
N GLU A 140 10.94 9.13 3.98
CA GLU A 140 11.39 9.62 2.69
C GLU A 140 12.54 8.78 2.16
N ARG A 141 12.47 8.46 0.88
CA ARG A 141 13.53 7.79 0.14
C ARG A 141 13.95 8.66 -1.03
N ARG A 142 15.22 9.04 -1.04
CA ARG A 142 15.82 9.75 -2.19
C ARG A 142 16.27 8.73 -3.22
N GLY A 143 16.01 9.03 -4.49
CA GLY A 143 16.53 8.26 -5.61
C GLY A 143 18.06 8.32 -5.65
N SER A 144 18.68 7.23 -6.11
CA SER A 144 20.11 7.17 -6.39
C SER A 144 20.35 7.22 -7.90
N ASP A 145 21.59 7.54 -8.29
CA ASP A 145 22.09 7.45 -9.67
C ASP A 145 21.22 8.25 -10.66
N ASP A 146 20.62 7.59 -11.65
CA ASP A 146 19.76 8.19 -12.69
C ASP A 146 18.47 8.82 -12.12
N PHE A 147 18.14 8.56 -10.85
CA PHE A 147 17.01 9.16 -10.14
C PHE A 147 17.45 10.20 -9.11
N ALA A 148 18.68 10.70 -9.20
CA ALA A 148 19.15 11.79 -8.37
C ALA A 148 18.23 13.02 -8.51
N GLY A 149 17.67 13.48 -7.39
CA GLY A 149 16.70 14.58 -7.35
C GLY A 149 15.23 14.13 -7.32
N VAL A 150 14.95 12.84 -7.46
CA VAL A 150 13.60 12.29 -7.23
C VAL A 150 13.46 11.90 -5.76
N ILE A 151 12.43 12.41 -5.09
CA ILE A 151 12.09 12.04 -3.72
C ILE A 151 10.82 11.20 -3.76
N THR A 152 10.81 10.11 -2.99
CA THR A 152 9.60 9.33 -2.74
C THR A 152 9.22 9.45 -1.28
N ARG A 153 8.02 9.98 -1.02
CA ARG A 153 7.38 9.85 0.28
C ARG A 153 6.70 8.49 0.35
N GLU A 154 7.09 7.68 1.32
CA GLU A 154 6.48 6.40 1.61
C GLU A 154 5.63 6.55 2.88
N ILE A 155 4.34 6.25 2.79
CA ILE A 155 3.43 6.24 3.93
C ILE A 155 3.00 4.80 4.15
N SER A 156 3.37 4.25 5.30
CA SER A 156 3.07 2.88 5.66
C SER A 156 1.91 2.86 6.65
N TYR A 157 0.97 1.96 6.41
CA TYR A 157 -0.17 1.69 7.26
C TYR A 157 -0.18 0.21 7.56
N VAL A 158 -0.08 -0.16 8.83
CA VAL A 158 -0.19 -1.55 9.25
C VAL A 158 -1.48 -1.72 10.04
N ARG A 159 -2.36 -2.57 9.51
CA ARG A 159 -3.59 -2.95 10.20
C ARG A 159 -3.48 -4.42 10.65
N PRO A 160 -3.55 -4.71 11.95
CA PRO A 160 -3.58 -6.08 12.42
C PRO A 160 -4.91 -6.76 12.06
N PHE A 161 -4.90 -8.09 12.07
CA PHE A 161 -6.13 -8.86 12.11
C PHE A 161 -6.92 -8.53 13.38
N PRO A 162 -8.26 -8.53 13.35
CA PRO A 162 -9.06 -8.31 14.54
C PRO A 162 -8.92 -9.48 15.51
N GLY A 163 -8.88 -9.18 16.81
CA GLY A 163 -8.68 -10.17 17.87
C GLY A 163 -7.74 -9.66 18.95
N GLU A 164 -7.57 -10.48 19.99
CA GLU A 164 -6.61 -10.21 21.06
C GLU A 164 -5.22 -10.72 20.63
N ASP A 165 -4.21 -9.86 20.76
CA ASP A 165 -2.80 -10.12 20.40
C ASP A 165 -2.59 -10.72 18.98
N PRO A 166 -2.95 -9.98 17.92
CA PRO A 166 -2.82 -10.46 16.56
C PRO A 166 -1.35 -10.69 16.18
N ARG A 167 -1.06 -11.81 15.52
CA ARG A 167 0.26 -12.13 14.93
C ARG A 167 0.38 -11.76 13.46
N ARG A 168 -0.76 -11.44 12.83
CA ARG A 168 -0.90 -11.22 11.40
C ARG A 168 -1.65 -9.93 11.14
N GLY A 169 -1.39 -9.34 10.00
CA GLY A 169 -2.03 -8.11 9.54
C GLY A 169 -1.77 -7.89 8.07
N ILE A 170 -2.03 -6.66 7.64
CA ILE A 170 -1.70 -6.18 6.31
C ILE A 170 -0.89 -4.89 6.43
N LEU A 171 0.15 -4.80 5.62
CA LEU A 171 0.82 -3.56 5.29
C LEU A 171 0.16 -3.00 4.04
N ILE A 172 -0.21 -1.74 4.09
CA ILE A 172 -0.60 -0.93 2.95
C ILE A 172 0.45 0.18 2.87
N MET A 173 1.14 0.28 1.75
CA MET A 173 2.24 1.23 1.57
C MET A 173 1.91 2.12 0.38
N ALA A 174 1.64 3.39 0.66
CA ALA A 174 1.52 4.42 -0.35
C ALA A 174 2.91 4.97 -0.69
N SER A 175 3.18 5.17 -1.98
CA SER A 175 4.40 5.80 -2.46
C SER A 175 4.03 6.97 -3.35
N ILE A 176 4.48 8.18 -2.98
CA ILE A 176 4.22 9.43 -3.71
C ILE A 176 5.57 9.95 -4.21
N VAL A 177 5.71 10.10 -5.52
CA VAL A 177 6.92 10.64 -6.16
C VAL A 177 6.78 12.15 -6.31
N HIS A 178 7.78 12.90 -5.85
CA HIS A 178 7.76 14.37 -5.89
C HIS A 178 9.18 14.95 -6.09
N PRO A 179 9.28 16.20 -6.62
CA PRO A 179 10.57 16.86 -6.87
C PRO A 179 11.24 17.48 -5.63
N GLY A 180 10.53 17.55 -4.50
CA GLY A 180 10.93 18.29 -3.30
C GLY A 180 9.70 18.72 -2.51
N GLU A 181 9.81 18.96 -1.20
CA GLU A 181 8.65 19.45 -0.42
C GLU A 181 8.27 20.88 -0.79
N GLU A 182 9.27 21.74 -1.04
CA GLU A 182 9.07 23.15 -1.40
C GLU A 182 8.35 23.27 -2.75
N GLU A 183 8.80 22.52 -3.76
CA GLU A 183 8.22 22.54 -5.09
C GLU A 183 6.88 21.79 -5.17
N ALA A 184 6.72 20.69 -4.43
CA ALA A 184 5.46 19.94 -4.43
C ALA A 184 4.37 20.63 -3.61
N GLY A 185 4.75 21.34 -2.54
CA GLY A 185 3.88 22.18 -1.71
C GLY A 185 2.55 21.51 -1.38
N ALA A 186 1.45 22.18 -1.73
CA ALA A 186 0.09 21.73 -1.44
C ALA A 186 -0.30 20.40 -2.12
N ALA A 187 0.32 20.04 -3.25
CA ALA A 187 0.01 18.80 -3.96
C ALA A 187 0.45 17.57 -3.15
N LEU A 188 1.63 17.64 -2.52
CA LEU A 188 2.11 16.55 -1.68
C LEU A 188 1.19 16.31 -0.47
N THR A 189 0.74 17.38 0.19
CA THR A 189 -0.27 17.30 1.26
C THR A 189 -1.58 16.69 0.77
N ALA A 190 -2.06 17.08 -0.42
CA ALA A 190 -3.28 16.53 -0.99
C ALA A 190 -3.14 15.04 -1.31
N PHE A 191 -1.99 14.60 -1.83
CA PHE A 191 -1.73 13.17 -2.09
C PHE A 191 -1.58 12.36 -0.81
N THR A 192 -0.97 12.91 0.24
CA THR A 192 -0.97 12.30 1.58
C THR A 192 -2.39 12.12 2.10
N ALA A 193 -3.23 13.17 2.03
CA ALA A 193 -4.63 13.10 2.45
C ALA A 193 -5.45 12.09 1.61
N LEU A 194 -5.15 11.95 0.31
CA LEU A 194 -5.74 10.92 -0.55
C LEU A 194 -5.34 9.51 -0.10
N ALA A 195 -4.08 9.29 0.26
CA ALA A 195 -3.59 8.03 0.81
C ALA A 195 -4.34 7.65 2.09
N ASP A 196 -4.43 8.60 3.03
CA ASP A 196 -5.16 8.42 4.29
C ASP A 196 -6.64 8.11 4.03
N SER A 197 -7.26 8.82 3.09
CA SER A 197 -8.66 8.61 2.70
C SER A 197 -8.87 7.22 2.10
N ILE A 198 -8.00 6.75 1.20
CA ILE A 198 -8.08 5.40 0.63
C ILE A 198 -7.98 4.36 1.74
N VAL A 199 -6.97 4.45 2.61
CA VAL A 199 -6.76 3.48 3.70
C VAL A 199 -7.90 3.47 4.71
N SER A 200 -8.55 4.62 4.95
CA SER A 200 -9.73 4.69 5.82
C SER A 200 -10.90 3.82 5.33
N THR A 201 -10.95 3.50 4.04
CA THR A 201 -11.98 2.63 3.46
C THR A 201 -11.70 1.13 3.62
N PHE A 202 -10.57 0.78 4.23
CA PHE A 202 -10.17 -0.61 4.39
C PHE A 202 -11.18 -1.37 5.26
N VAL A 203 -11.63 -2.52 4.75
CA VAL A 203 -12.52 -3.43 5.48
C VAL A 203 -12.03 -4.86 5.35
N TRP A 204 -11.88 -5.56 6.47
CA TRP A 204 -11.63 -7.00 6.50
C TRP A 204 -12.82 -7.79 5.94
N ARG A 205 -12.53 -8.84 5.16
CA ARG A 205 -13.55 -9.76 4.63
C ARG A 205 -13.41 -11.12 5.30
N TYR A 206 -14.55 -11.60 5.78
CA TYR A 206 -14.75 -12.89 6.41
C TYR A 206 -15.62 -13.72 5.47
N ALA A 207 -15.33 -15.02 5.37
CA ALA A 207 -16.12 -15.96 4.57
C ALA A 207 -17.17 -16.65 5.43
#